data_AF-A0A0G2I1B6-F1
#
_entry.id   AF-A0A0G2I1B6-F1
#
_cell.length_a   1.000
_cell.length_b   1.000
_cell.length_c   1.000
_cell.angle_alpha   90.00
_cell.angle_beta   90.00
_cell.angle_gamma   90.00
#
_symmetry.space_group_name_H-M   'P 1'
#
loop_
_entity.id
_entity.type
_entity.pdbx_description
1 polymer ?
#
loop_
_entity_poly.entity_id
_entity_poly.type
_entity_poly.pdbx_seq_one_letter_code
_entity_poly.pdbx_strand_id
1 'polypeptide(L)'
;MSFGIFDTEYKFKNPESAKTGGKLYWETPTTDSDRERTTRESLLEQMDFPLIDELDTRDRALAVPSGPGQILQANSTATRDDYTRLGLMRNLADWVTHEGASKGYKSIHLDSFSDAVFSVSTNPPLPYKAEVVCQVNLKEYEGLVEFYGEKFTFECVDQGIARICVTLE
;
A
#
# COMPACT_ATOMS: atom_id res chain seq x y z
N MET A 1 -9.05 10.74 -7.81
CA MET A 1 -8.42 10.68 -6.47
C MET A 1 -9.31 9.79 -5.62
N SER A 2 -8.86 8.59 -5.29
CA SER A 2 -9.56 7.67 -4.39
C SER A 2 -8.96 7.80 -3.01
N PHE A 3 -9.75 8.28 -2.04
CA PHE A 3 -9.37 8.29 -0.64
C PHE A 3 -9.56 6.87 -0.09
N GLY A 4 -8.51 6.30 0.51
CA GLY A 4 -8.60 5.03 1.24
C GLY A 4 -8.53 5.33 2.72
N ILE A 5 -9.53 4.86 3.47
CA ILE A 5 -9.55 4.90 4.93
C ILE A 5 -8.98 3.56 5.39
N PHE A 6 -7.87 3.59 6.11
CA PHE A 6 -7.29 2.41 6.74
C PHE A 6 -7.44 2.51 8.23
N ASP A 7 -7.84 1.41 8.83
CA ASP A 7 -8.00 1.28 10.27
C ASP A 7 -6.64 0.95 10.90
N THR A 8 -6.07 1.90 11.64
CA THR A 8 -4.82 1.70 12.39
C THR A 8 -5.02 0.89 13.67
N GLU A 9 -6.27 0.60 14.02
CA GLU A 9 -6.66 -0.31 15.09
C GLU A 9 -7.13 -1.66 14.53
N TYR A 10 -6.67 -2.05 13.35
CA TYR A 10 -7.11 -3.30 12.71
C TYR A 10 -6.95 -4.49 13.68
N LYS A 11 -8.08 -4.97 14.19
CA LYS A 11 -8.15 -6.16 15.02
C LYS A 11 -8.24 -7.34 14.07
N PHE A 12 -7.21 -8.18 14.09
CA PHE A 12 -7.24 -9.46 13.40
C PHE A 12 -8.54 -10.18 13.73
N LYS A 13 -9.23 -10.60 12.68
CA LYS A 13 -10.49 -11.34 12.81
C LYS A 13 -10.23 -12.68 13.48
N ASN A 14 -9.08 -13.27 13.21
CA ASN A 14 -8.66 -14.55 13.78
C ASN A 14 -7.41 -14.40 14.68
N PRO A 15 -7.41 -14.98 15.90
CA PRO A 15 -6.25 -14.94 16.81
C PRO A 15 -4.98 -15.58 16.25
N GLU A 16 -5.11 -16.54 15.33
CA GLU A 16 -3.97 -17.18 14.67
C GLU A 16 -3.29 -16.26 13.64
N SER A 17 -4.02 -15.32 13.03
CA SER A 17 -3.45 -14.32 12.10
C SER A 17 -2.46 -13.40 12.79
N ALA A 18 -2.73 -13.03 14.04
CA ALA A 18 -1.86 -12.16 14.83
C ALA A 18 -0.46 -12.76 15.02
N LYS A 19 -0.35 -14.09 15.00
CA LYS A 19 0.93 -14.80 15.16
C LYS A 19 1.78 -14.76 13.88
N THR A 20 1.19 -14.53 12.72
CA THR A 20 1.84 -14.56 11.41
C THR A 20 1.89 -13.19 10.74
N GLY A 21 1.59 -12.10 11.45
CA GLY A 21 1.46 -10.76 10.84
C GLY A 21 0.18 -10.59 10.00
N GLY A 22 -0.46 -11.70 9.66
CA GLY A 22 -1.83 -11.87 9.25
C GLY A 22 -2.00 -13.14 8.42
N LYS A 23 -3.21 -13.48 7.95
CA LYS A 23 -3.44 -14.70 7.16
C LYS A 23 -4.61 -14.60 6.18
N LEU A 24 -4.46 -15.19 5.00
CA LEU A 24 -5.55 -15.41 4.04
C LEU A 24 -6.25 -16.74 4.38
N TYR A 25 -7.51 -16.70 4.79
CA TYR A 25 -8.33 -17.88 5.04
C TYR A 25 -9.20 -18.18 3.82
N TRP A 26 -8.54 -18.41 2.68
CA TRP A 26 -9.26 -18.63 1.43
C TRP A 26 -10.03 -19.95 1.43
N GLU A 27 -11.36 -19.87 1.45
CA GLU A 27 -12.21 -21.02 1.21
C GLU A 27 -12.39 -21.19 -0.30
N THR A 28 -11.64 -22.13 -0.89
CA THR A 28 -11.69 -22.35 -2.33
C THR A 28 -13.08 -22.84 -2.75
N PRO A 29 -13.84 -22.07 -3.56
CA PRO A 29 -15.16 -22.50 -4.00
C PRO A 29 -15.01 -23.71 -4.93
N THR A 30 -15.54 -24.85 -4.50
CA THR A 30 -15.43 -26.12 -5.25
C THR A 30 -16.60 -26.37 -6.19
N THR A 31 -17.70 -25.64 -6.01
CA THR A 31 -18.92 -25.73 -6.82
C THR A 31 -19.26 -24.42 -7.52
N ASP A 32 -20.04 -24.47 -8.59
CA ASP A 32 -20.49 -23.26 -9.30
C ASP A 32 -21.35 -22.35 -8.39
N SER A 33 -22.14 -22.93 -7.48
CA SER A 33 -22.86 -22.16 -6.46
C SER A 33 -21.96 -21.46 -5.44
N ASP A 34 -20.80 -22.04 -5.10
CA ASP A 34 -19.83 -21.38 -4.22
C ASP A 34 -19.13 -20.22 -4.94
N ARG A 35 -18.89 -20.35 -6.25
CA ARG A 35 -18.33 -19.28 -7.08
C ARG A 35 -19.30 -18.11 -7.21
N GLU A 36 -20.59 -18.39 -7.41
CA GLU A 36 -21.64 -17.35 -7.43
C GLU A 36 -21.80 -16.65 -6.07
N ARG A 37 -21.54 -17.36 -4.96
CA ARG A 37 -21.54 -16.82 -3.59
C ARG A 37 -20.24 -16.11 -3.22
N THR A 38 -19.19 -16.20 -4.04
CA THR A 38 -17.92 -15.51 -3.86
C THR A 38 -18.09 -14.03 -4.22
N THR A 39 -18.73 -13.28 -3.33
CA THR A 39 -18.91 -11.83 -3.48
C THR A 39 -17.71 -11.07 -2.91
N ARG A 40 -17.59 -9.80 -3.26
CA ARG A 40 -16.56 -8.90 -2.72
C ARG A 40 -16.48 -8.94 -1.20
N GLU A 41 -17.61 -9.01 -0.53
CA GLU A 41 -17.74 -9.05 0.92
C GLU A 41 -17.17 -10.36 1.49
N SER A 42 -17.44 -11.48 0.83
CA SER A 42 -16.88 -12.80 1.19
C SER A 42 -15.35 -12.84 1.03
N LEU A 43 -14.80 -12.20 -0.01
CA LEU A 43 -13.34 -12.07 -0.20
C LEU A 43 -12.70 -11.26 0.93
N LEU A 44 -13.35 -10.16 1.31
CA LEU A 44 -12.87 -9.27 2.37
C LEU A 44 -12.89 -9.96 3.73
N GLU A 45 -13.84 -10.84 4.02
CA GLU A 45 -13.87 -11.64 5.25
C GLU A 45 -12.68 -12.61 5.35
N GLN A 46 -12.21 -13.13 4.22
CA GLN A 46 -11.15 -14.13 4.16
C GLN A 46 -9.74 -13.52 4.27
N MET A 47 -9.58 -12.23 3.95
CA MET A 47 -8.31 -11.50 4.11
C MET A 47 -8.15 -11.00 5.55
N ASP A 48 -7.07 -11.39 6.22
CA ASP A 48 -6.73 -10.96 7.58
C ASP A 48 -5.24 -10.61 7.73
N PHE A 49 -4.67 -9.82 6.82
CA PHE A 49 -3.25 -9.40 6.84
C PHE A 49 -2.98 -8.04 6.17
N PRO A 50 -1.98 -7.27 6.64
CA PRO A 50 -1.46 -6.10 5.97
C PRO A 50 -0.13 -6.40 5.24
N LEU A 51 -0.21 -6.65 3.92
CA LEU A 51 0.88 -7.15 3.06
C LEU A 51 2.24 -6.40 3.09
N ILE A 52 2.28 -5.12 3.43
CA ILE A 52 3.53 -4.32 3.47
C ILE A 52 3.98 -4.02 4.90
N ASP A 53 3.12 -4.21 5.90
CA ASP A 53 3.39 -3.79 7.28
C ASP A 53 4.37 -4.71 8.03
N GLU A 54 4.70 -5.87 7.46
CA GLU A 54 5.70 -6.79 8.01
C GLU A 54 7.14 -6.35 7.70
N LEU A 55 7.34 -5.57 6.63
CA LEU A 55 8.66 -5.07 6.22
C LEU A 55 8.98 -3.69 6.81
N ASP A 56 8.00 -3.01 7.40
CA ASP A 56 8.19 -1.72 8.07
C ASP A 56 8.76 -1.93 9.48
N THR A 57 10.06 -1.70 9.65
CA THR A 57 10.77 -1.89 10.92
C THR A 57 10.62 -0.71 11.89
N ARG A 58 9.88 0.34 11.51
CA ARG A 58 9.65 1.50 12.40
C ARG A 58 8.75 1.09 13.56
N ASP A 59 8.87 1.80 14.67
CA ASP A 59 7.95 1.62 15.80
C ASP A 59 6.52 1.94 15.34
N ARG A 60 5.65 0.91 15.32
CA ARG A 60 4.25 1.05 14.90
C ARG A 60 3.50 2.12 15.71
N ALA A 61 3.89 2.36 16.97
CA ALA A 61 3.29 3.42 17.78
C ALA A 61 3.59 4.84 17.25
N LEU A 62 4.67 5.03 16.49
CA LEU A 62 5.03 6.30 15.85
C LEU A 62 4.42 6.45 14.45
N ALA A 63 4.05 5.34 13.81
CA ALA A 63 3.45 5.32 12.47
C ALA A 63 1.92 5.43 12.48
N VAL A 64 1.28 5.19 13.63
CA VAL A 64 -0.17 5.32 13.80
C VAL A 64 -0.52 6.80 14.08
N PRO A 65 -1.36 7.44 13.24
CA PRO A 65 -1.81 8.80 13.49
C PRO A 65 -2.61 8.84 14.80
N SER A 66 -2.25 9.77 15.69
CA SER A 66 -2.94 9.97 16.97
C SER A 66 -4.25 10.76 16.83
N GLY A 67 -4.62 11.14 15.60
CA GLY A 67 -5.85 11.85 15.30
C GLY A 67 -6.04 12.17 13.81
N PRO A 68 -7.25 12.59 13.40
CA PRO A 68 -7.54 12.96 12.02
C PRO A 68 -6.64 14.09 11.52
N GLY A 69 -6.33 14.08 10.22
CA GLY A 69 -5.58 15.15 9.57
C GLY A 69 -4.06 15.14 9.82
N GLN A 70 -3.51 14.08 10.43
CA GLN A 70 -2.06 13.97 10.65
C GLN A 70 -1.33 13.32 9.48
N ILE A 71 -1.85 12.23 8.92
CA ILE A 71 -1.20 11.46 7.85
C ILE A 71 -2.14 11.36 6.67
N LEU A 72 -1.63 11.65 5.47
CA LEU A 72 -2.34 11.47 4.21
C LEU A 72 -1.85 10.17 3.56
N GLN A 73 -2.73 9.18 3.46
CA GLN A 73 -2.42 7.94 2.74
C GLN A 73 -2.73 8.09 1.25
N ALA A 74 -1.71 8.00 0.40
CA ALA A 74 -1.84 7.99 -1.04
C ALA A 74 -1.84 6.56 -1.57
N ASN A 75 -2.99 6.11 -2.09
CA ASN A 75 -3.21 4.70 -2.45
C ASN A 75 -3.10 4.41 -3.94
N SER A 76 -3.31 5.42 -4.78
CA SER A 76 -3.34 5.22 -6.22
C SER A 76 -3.03 6.50 -6.94
N THR A 77 -2.15 6.39 -7.93
CA THR A 77 -1.93 7.39 -8.96
C THR A 77 -1.92 6.67 -10.30
N ALA A 78 -2.67 7.21 -11.26
CA ALA A 78 -2.69 6.72 -12.62
C ALA A 78 -2.76 7.92 -13.56
N THR A 79 -1.96 7.89 -14.61
CA THR A 79 -2.05 8.82 -15.73
C THR A 79 -2.45 8.02 -16.95
N ARG A 80 -3.45 8.49 -17.70
CA ARG A 80 -3.84 7.84 -18.96
C ARG A 80 -2.66 7.87 -19.92
N ASP A 81 -2.43 6.78 -20.64
CA ASP A 81 -1.20 6.56 -21.42
C ASP A 81 -0.89 7.68 -22.43
N ASP A 82 -1.91 8.21 -23.10
CA ASP A 82 -1.79 9.31 -24.07
C ASP A 82 -1.48 10.68 -23.44
N TYR A 83 -1.58 10.79 -22.11
CA TYR A 83 -1.13 11.96 -21.34
C TYR A 83 0.15 11.67 -20.52
N THR A 84 0.76 10.49 -20.68
CA THR A 84 2.06 10.24 -20.09
C THR A 84 3.09 11.24 -20.62
N ARG A 85 4.13 11.53 -19.83
CA ARG A 85 5.21 12.49 -20.13
C ARG A 85 4.83 13.97 -20.17
N LEU A 86 3.56 14.33 -19.94
CA LEU A 86 3.14 15.73 -19.77
C LEU A 86 3.36 16.27 -18.34
N GLY A 87 4.01 15.49 -17.47
CA GLY A 87 4.29 15.90 -16.09
C GLY A 87 3.06 15.91 -15.17
N LEU A 88 1.89 15.42 -15.61
CA LEU A 88 0.65 15.47 -14.82
C LEU A 88 0.79 14.81 -13.44
N MET A 89 1.44 13.65 -13.37
CA MET A 89 1.69 12.96 -12.10
C MET A 89 2.54 13.80 -11.16
N ARG A 90 3.64 14.38 -11.64
CA ARG A 90 4.52 15.22 -10.82
C ARG A 90 3.78 16.47 -10.36
N ASN A 91 3.12 17.19 -11.27
CA ASN A 91 2.37 18.40 -10.92
C ASN A 91 1.28 18.11 -9.89
N LEU A 92 0.58 16.98 -10.01
CA LEU A 92 -0.41 16.56 -9.04
C LEU A 92 0.22 16.18 -7.69
N ALA A 93 1.32 15.42 -7.69
CA ALA A 93 2.04 15.05 -6.48
C ALA A 93 2.56 16.29 -5.72
N ASP A 94 3.16 17.23 -6.44
CA ASP A 94 3.65 18.50 -5.88
C ASP A 94 2.49 19.31 -5.30
N TRP A 95 1.37 19.42 -6.03
CA TRP A 95 0.16 20.09 -5.53
C TRP A 95 -0.41 19.43 -4.28
N VAL A 96 -0.53 18.10 -4.26
CA VAL A 96 -1.01 17.35 -3.08
C VAL A 96 -0.07 17.56 -1.89
N THR A 97 1.24 17.61 -2.13
CA THR A 97 2.24 17.85 -1.08
C THR A 97 2.03 19.22 -0.44
N HIS A 98 1.90 20.28 -1.25
CA HIS A 98 1.62 21.62 -0.75
C HIS A 98 0.24 21.74 -0.07
N GLU A 99 -0.79 21.12 -0.64
CA GLU A 99 -2.15 21.15 -0.09
C GLU A 99 -2.27 20.37 1.22
N GLY A 100 -1.55 19.25 1.35
CA GLY A 100 -1.44 18.51 2.60
C GLY A 100 -0.79 19.37 3.68
N ALA A 101 0.34 20.01 3.37
CA ALA A 101 1.03 20.88 4.30
C ALA A 101 0.17 22.09 4.72
N SER A 102 -0.55 22.71 3.76
CA SER A 102 -1.43 23.86 4.04
C SER A 102 -2.61 23.50 4.96
N LYS A 103 -3.03 22.24 4.94
CA LYS A 103 -4.09 21.69 5.80
C LYS A 103 -3.60 21.14 7.13
N GLY A 104 -2.29 21.22 7.41
CA GLY A 104 -1.70 20.77 8.67
C GLY A 104 -1.43 19.26 8.75
N TYR A 105 -1.41 18.55 7.62
CA TYR A 105 -0.89 17.19 7.58
C TYR A 105 0.62 17.20 7.84
N LYS A 106 1.09 16.20 8.57
CA LYS A 106 2.50 16.01 8.95
C LYS A 106 3.26 15.16 7.96
N SER A 107 2.59 14.18 7.36
CA SER A 107 3.23 13.31 6.37
C SER A 107 2.26 12.77 5.32
N ILE A 108 2.83 12.34 4.19
CA ILE A 108 2.16 11.54 3.15
C ILE A 108 2.80 10.16 3.13
N HIS A 109 1.99 9.12 3.26
CA HIS A 109 2.43 7.73 3.19
C HIS A 109 1.92 7.10 1.90
N LEU A 110 2.77 6.35 1.20
CA LEU A 110 2.37 5.58 0.03
C LEU A 110 3.20 4.31 -0.14
N ASP A 111 2.59 3.34 -0.81
CA ASP A 111 3.27 2.14 -1.27
C ASP A 111 3.34 2.22 -2.81
N SER A 112 4.55 2.28 -3.34
CA SER A 112 4.82 2.39 -4.78
C SER A 112 5.06 1.02 -5.39
N PHE A 113 4.35 0.73 -6.48
CA PHE A 113 4.50 -0.48 -7.30
C PHE A 113 4.99 -0.15 -8.73
N SER A 114 5.45 1.09 -8.93
CA SER A 114 5.90 1.58 -10.24
C SER A 114 7.16 2.43 -10.07
N ASP A 115 8.12 2.25 -10.97
CA ASP A 115 9.36 3.04 -10.98
C ASP A 115 9.11 4.53 -11.15
N ALA A 116 8.07 4.90 -11.91
CA ALA A 116 7.70 6.29 -12.13
C ALA A 116 7.12 6.92 -10.86
N VAL A 117 6.25 6.20 -10.16
CA VAL A 117 5.67 6.64 -8.88
C VAL A 117 6.78 6.74 -7.82
N PHE A 118 7.65 5.73 -7.73
CA PHE A 118 8.81 5.75 -6.84
C PHE A 118 9.65 7.00 -7.08
N SER A 119 10.07 7.23 -8.33
CA SER A 119 10.89 8.39 -8.71
C SER A 119 10.24 9.73 -8.36
N VAL A 120 8.92 9.87 -8.55
CA VAL A 120 8.23 11.12 -8.17
C VAL A 120 8.15 11.27 -6.66
N SER A 121 7.74 10.23 -5.97
CA SER A 121 7.50 10.26 -4.52
C SER A 121 8.77 10.34 -3.68
N THR A 122 9.92 9.84 -4.15
CA THR A 122 11.22 10.03 -3.48
C THR A 122 11.84 11.40 -3.74
N ASN A 123 11.26 12.20 -4.64
CA ASN A 123 11.74 13.54 -5.00
C ASN A 123 10.61 14.58 -4.86
N PRO A 124 10.11 14.83 -3.63
CA PRO A 124 9.09 15.84 -3.39
C PRO A 124 9.64 17.25 -3.63
N PRO A 125 8.78 18.26 -3.81
CA PRO A 125 9.22 19.64 -3.94
C PRO A 125 9.85 20.13 -2.63
N LEU A 126 10.79 21.09 -2.73
CA LEU A 126 11.32 21.75 -1.53
C LEU A 126 10.19 22.50 -0.78
N PRO A 127 10.23 22.56 0.57
CA PRO A 127 11.29 22.08 1.48
C PRO A 127 11.12 20.63 1.96
N TYR A 128 10.15 19.90 1.43
CA TYR A 128 9.75 18.58 1.94
C TYR A 128 10.80 17.51 1.64
N LYS A 129 10.78 16.43 2.41
CA LYS A 129 11.73 15.32 2.29
C LYS A 129 11.00 13.99 2.23
N ALA A 130 11.52 13.07 1.45
CA ALA A 130 11.03 11.71 1.39
C ALA A 130 12.03 10.75 2.04
N GLU A 131 11.49 9.73 2.69
CA GLU A 131 12.18 8.59 3.26
C GLU A 131 11.63 7.32 2.62
N VAL A 132 12.50 6.47 2.08
CA VAL A 132 12.14 5.11 1.69
C VAL A 132 12.24 4.24 2.94
N VAL A 133 11.09 3.82 3.44
CA VAL A 133 10.96 3.08 4.70
C VAL A 133 11.40 1.64 4.52
N CYS A 134 10.88 0.99 3.48
CA CYS A 134 11.28 -0.35 3.08
C CYS A 134 11.13 -0.50 1.57
N GLN A 135 11.92 -1.40 0.99
CA GLN A 135 11.88 -1.72 -0.42
C GLN A 135 12.18 -3.20 -0.61
N VAL A 136 11.44 -3.84 -1.50
CA VAL A 136 11.64 -5.24 -1.89
C VAL A 136 11.45 -5.35 -3.40
N ASN A 137 12.32 -6.10 -4.08
CA ASN A 137 12.03 -6.52 -5.44
C ASN A 137 11.20 -7.79 -5.39
N LEU A 138 10.07 -7.82 -6.09
CA LEU A 138 9.21 -8.99 -6.15
C LEU A 138 9.97 -10.25 -6.60
N LYS A 139 10.92 -10.15 -7.53
CA LYS A 139 11.72 -11.31 -7.97
C LYS A 139 12.61 -11.91 -6.88
N GLU A 140 12.94 -11.12 -5.87
CA GLU A 140 13.80 -11.49 -4.73
C GLU A 140 12.98 -11.89 -3.51
N TYR A 141 11.65 -11.80 -3.59
CA TYR A 141 10.76 -12.21 -2.52
C TYR A 141 10.70 -13.75 -2.45
N GLU A 142 11.34 -14.32 -1.43
CA GLU A 142 11.44 -15.77 -1.20
C GLU A 142 10.12 -16.40 -0.69
N GLY A 143 9.08 -15.60 -0.46
CA GLY A 143 7.79 -16.09 0.02
C GLY A 143 6.99 -16.78 -1.08
N LEU A 144 6.53 -18.01 -0.81
CA LEU A 144 5.54 -18.68 -1.65
C LEU A 144 4.20 -17.97 -1.48
N VAL A 145 3.69 -17.40 -2.57
CA VAL A 145 2.33 -16.86 -2.60
C VAL A 145 1.39 -17.92 -3.14
N GLU A 146 0.34 -18.21 -2.38
CA GLU A 146 -0.71 -19.12 -2.80
C GLU A 146 -1.88 -18.31 -3.37
N PHE A 147 -2.24 -18.59 -4.62
CA PHE A 147 -3.39 -18.00 -5.31
C PHE A 147 -4.08 -19.16 -6.05
N TYR A 148 -5.39 -19.28 -5.93
CA TYR A 148 -6.13 -20.43 -6.50
C TYR A 148 -5.60 -21.84 -6.10
N GLY A 149 -4.93 -21.98 -4.95
CA GLY A 149 -4.35 -23.27 -4.51
C GLY A 149 -3.07 -23.67 -5.26
N GLU A 150 -2.59 -22.81 -6.17
CA GLU A 150 -1.29 -22.92 -6.79
C GLU A 150 -0.29 -22.05 -6.04
N LYS A 151 0.90 -22.60 -5.82
CA LYS A 151 2.00 -21.87 -5.19
C LYS A 151 2.88 -21.32 -6.30
N PHE A 152 3.12 -20.03 -6.28
CA PHE A 152 4.05 -19.38 -7.20
C PHE A 152 5.03 -18.51 -6.43
N THR A 153 6.20 -18.39 -7.02
CA THR A 153 7.19 -17.37 -6.68
C THR A 153 7.01 -16.21 -7.65
N PHE A 154 7.45 -15.03 -7.24
CA PHE A 154 7.45 -13.84 -8.09
C PHE A 154 8.75 -13.70 -8.89
N GLU A 155 9.52 -14.78 -9.07
CA GLU A 155 10.82 -14.78 -9.78
C GLU A 155 10.76 -14.16 -11.18
N CYS A 156 9.60 -14.23 -11.85
CA CYS A 156 9.40 -13.66 -13.18
C CYS A 156 9.01 -12.16 -13.17
N VAL A 157 8.76 -11.57 -12.00
CA VAL A 157 8.30 -10.18 -11.83
C VAL A 157 9.44 -9.31 -11.31
N ASP A 158 10.21 -8.73 -12.23
CA ASP A 158 11.24 -7.75 -11.88
C ASP A 158 10.60 -6.38 -11.62
N GLN A 159 9.98 -6.21 -10.45
CA GLN A 159 9.36 -4.97 -10.02
C GLN A 159 9.71 -4.67 -8.56
N GLY A 160 10.30 -3.49 -8.34
CA GLY A 160 10.48 -2.94 -7.01
C GLY A 160 9.17 -2.42 -6.43
N ILE A 161 8.88 -2.84 -5.20
CA ILE A 161 7.83 -2.25 -4.36
C ILE A 161 8.52 -1.51 -3.23
N ALA A 162 8.08 -0.30 -2.91
CA ALA A 162 8.64 0.49 -1.82
C ALA A 162 7.57 1.23 -1.04
N ARG A 163 7.71 1.25 0.29
CA ARG A 163 6.98 2.16 1.16
C ARG A 163 7.74 3.46 1.28
N ILE A 164 7.06 4.58 1.01
CA ILE A 164 7.65 5.92 1.02
C ILE A 164 6.85 6.80 1.97
N CYS A 165 7.56 7.53 2.81
CA CYS A 165 7.02 8.57 3.68
C CYS A 165 7.55 9.93 3.23
N VAL A 166 6.67 10.90 2.98
CA VAL A 166 7.04 12.29 2.70
C VAL A 166 6.69 13.13 3.91
N THR A 167 7.67 13.77 4.53
CA THR A 167 7.49 14.68 5.66
C THR A 167 7.08 16.06 5.17
N LEU A 168 5.99 16.60 5.73
CA LEU A 168 5.39 17.89 5.38
C LEU A 168 5.66 18.99 6.44
N GLU A 169 6.17 18.61 7.62
CA GLU A 169 6.53 19.47 8.75
C GLU A 169 8.03 19.78 8.85
#